data_AF-A0A370KYV5-F1
#
_entry.id   AF-A0A370KYV5-F1
#
_cell.length_a   1.000
_cell.length_b   1.000
_cell.length_c   1.000
_cell.angle_alpha   90.00
_cell.angle_beta   90.00
_cell.angle_gamma   90.00
#
_symmetry.space_group_name_H-M   'P 1'
#
loop_
_entity.id
_entity.type
_entity.pdbx_description
1 polymer ?
#
loop_
_entity_poly.entity_id
_entity_poly.type
_entity_poly.pdbx_seq_one_letter_code
_entity_poly.pdbx_strand_id
1 'polypeptide(L)' 'MSTTQQSYVIEIGETQAGLVNRRGDERFFTFISASSAFRALEGQRFATPSAAELAARQLGRVQSARRLAS' A
#
# COMPACT_ATOMS: atom_id res chain seq x y z
N MET A 1 -28.79 6.19 -0.46
CA MET A 1 -27.80 5.80 -1.49
C MET A 1 -26.73 4.97 -0.81
N SER A 2 -26.41 3.76 -1.30
CA SER A 2 -25.28 2.98 -0.78
C SER A 2 -23.99 3.56 -1.37
N THR A 3 -23.15 4.17 -0.53
CA THR A 3 -21.82 4.62 -0.95
C THR A 3 -20.96 3.38 -1.18
N THR A 4 -20.62 3.09 -2.43
CA THR A 4 -19.80 1.94 -2.80
C THR A 4 -18.37 2.13 -2.26
N GLN A 5 -17.95 1.27 -1.34
CA GLN A 5 -16.58 1.23 -0.83
C GLN A 5 -15.76 0.24 -1.67
N GLN A 6 -14.50 0.59 -1.95
CA GLN A 6 -13.55 -0.30 -2.62
C GLN A 6 -12.33 -0.49 -1.74
N SER A 7 -11.90 -1.74 -1.59
CA SER A 7 -10.74 -2.12 -0.80
C SER A 7 -9.93 -3.19 -1.54
N TYR A 8 -8.61 -3.04 -1.55
CA TYR A 8 -7.68 -3.96 -2.19
C TYR A 8 -6.53 -4.26 -1.23
N VAL A 9 -6.06 -5.51 -1.21
CA VAL A 9 -4.85 -5.90 -0.48
C VAL A 9 -3.65 -5.79 -1.42
N ILE A 10 -2.52 -5.31 -0.90
CA ILE A 10 -1.25 -5.20 -1.62
C ILE A 10 -0.29 -6.23 -1.03
N GLU A 11 0.16 -7.17 -1.86
CA GLU A 11 1.12 -8.22 -1.50
C GLU A 11 2.42 -8.07 -2.30
N ILE A 12 3.56 -8.09 -1.60
CA ILE A 12 4.89 -8.05 -2.19
C ILE A 12 5.62 -9.36 -1.87
N GLY A 13 5.71 -10.25 -2.87
CA GLY A 13 6.17 -11.62 -2.63
C GLY A 13 5.20 -12.33 -1.68
N GLU A 14 5.71 -12.91 -0.61
CA GLU A 14 4.90 -13.57 0.42
C GLU A 14 4.48 -12.62 1.56
N THR A 15 4.80 -11.32 1.46
CA THR A 15 4.51 -10.35 2.52
C THR A 15 3.31 -9.50 2.17
N GLN A 16 2.29 -9.49 3.03
CA GLN A 16 1.23 -8.49 2.98
C GLN A 16 1.81 -7.12 3.35
N ALA A 17 1.87 -6.22 2.37
CA ALA A 17 2.44 -4.89 2.55
C ALA A 17 1.44 -3.93 3.19
N GLY A 18 0.18 -4.05 2.81
CA GLY A 18 -0.90 -3.21 3.31
C GLY A 18 -2.21 -3.46 2.59
N LEU A 19 -3.17 -2.59 2.86
CA LEU A 19 -4.37 -2.47 2.06
C LEU A 19 -4.55 -1.04 1.60
N VAL A 20 -5.30 -0.87 0.52
CA VAL A 20 -5.77 0.42 0.07
C VAL A 20 -7.28 0.43 0.04
N ASN A 21 -7.89 1.50 0.54
CA ASN A 21 -9.33 1.67 0.49
C ASN A 21 -9.73 3.06 0.02
N ARG A 22 -10.92 3.16 -0.58
CA ARG A 22 -11.60 4.43 -0.85
C ARG A 22 -13.10 4.29 -0.63
N ARG A 23 -13.72 5.35 -0.12
CA ARG A 23 -15.18 5.51 -0.16
C ARG A 23 -15.62 5.97 -1.55
N GLY A 24 -16.90 5.79 -1.87
CA GLY A 24 -17.44 6.08 -3.20
C GLY A 24 -17.39 7.55 -3.61
N ASP A 25 -17.32 8.45 -2.63
CA ASP A 25 -17.17 9.90 -2.77
C ASP A 25 -15.70 10.37 -2.74
N GLU A 26 -14.76 9.47 -2.45
CA GLU A 26 -13.33 9.79 -2.37
C GLU A 26 -12.63 9.55 -3.72
N ARG A 27 -11.79 10.52 -4.11
CA ARG A 27 -11.01 10.44 -5.36
C ARG A 27 -9.81 9.52 -5.26
N PHE A 28 -9.27 9.36 -4.06
CA PHE A 28 -8.01 8.67 -3.82
C PHE A 28 -8.21 7.47 -2.90
N PHE A 29 -7.41 6.44 -3.17
CA PHE A 29 -7.20 5.36 -2.24
C PHE A 29 -6.22 5.79 -1.16
N THR A 30 -6.49 5.41 0.09
CA THR A 30 -5.56 5.61 1.21
C THR A 30 -4.88 4.29 1.55
N PHE A 31 -3.55 4.31 1.67
CA PHE A 31 -2.77 3.13 2.04
C PHE A 31 -2.70 2.98 3.57
N ILE A 32 -2.98 1.77 4.06
CA ILE A 32 -2.88 1.39 5.47
C ILE A 32 -1.86 0.26 5.54
N SER A 33 -0.78 0.48 6.27
CA SER A 33 0.35 -0.44 6.35
C SER A 33 0.01 -1.67 7.19
N ALA A 34 0.37 -2.86 6.69
CA ALA A 34 0.21 -4.11 7.43
C ALA A 34 1.42 -4.45 8.31
N SER A 35 2.56 -3.78 8.11
CA SER A 35 3.76 -3.99 8.92
C SER A 35 4.65 -2.75 9.01
N SER A 36 5.62 -2.76 9.93
CA SER A 36 6.60 -1.68 10.08
C SER A 36 7.46 -1.47 8.82
N ALA A 37 7.62 -2.52 8.01
CA ALA A 37 8.35 -2.45 6.74
C ALA A 37 7.72 -1.42 5.79
N PHE A 38 6.40 -1.34 5.70
CA PHE A 38 5.73 -0.46 4.74
C PHE A 38 5.20 0.83 5.35
N ARG A 39 5.60 1.13 6.60
CA ARG A 39 5.12 2.31 7.35
C ARG A 39 5.38 3.65 6.65
N ALA A 40 6.37 3.73 5.77
CA ALA A 40 6.62 4.94 4.96
C ALA A 40 5.48 5.27 3.98
N LEU A 41 4.58 4.32 3.69
CA LEU A 41 3.40 4.51 2.86
C LEU A 41 2.12 4.75 3.67
N GLU A 42 2.16 4.68 5.00
CA GLU A 42 0.98 4.88 5.86
C GLU A 42 0.30 6.22 5.57
N GLY A 43 -1.01 6.18 5.32
CA GLY A 43 -1.83 7.36 5.01
C GLY A 43 -1.55 8.01 3.65
N GLN A 44 -0.62 7.49 2.85
CA GLN A 44 -0.38 8.01 1.51
C GLN A 44 -1.58 7.76 0.60
N ARG A 45 -1.82 8.73 -0.29
CA ARG A 45 -2.97 8.75 -1.21
C ARG A 45 -2.54 8.39 -2.61
N PHE A 46 -3.26 7.46 -3.23
CA PHE A 46 -2.98 6.95 -4.57
C PHE A 46 -4.20 7.07 -5.47
N ALA A 47 -4.00 7.42 -6.74
CA ALA A 47 -5.08 7.49 -7.72
C ALA A 47 -5.66 6.10 -8.04
N THR A 48 -4.83 5.07 -7.98
CA THR A 48 -5.21 3.67 -8.27
C THR A 48 -4.54 2.72 -7.29
N PRO A 49 -5.08 1.50 -7.07
CA PRO A 49 -4.42 0.47 -6.28
C PRO A 49 -3.05 0.08 -6.85
N SER A 50 -2.92 0.04 -8.18
CA SER A 50 -1.65 -0.27 -8.85
C SER A 50 -0.55 0.76 -8.59
N ALA A 51 -0.89 2.04 -8.44
CA ALA A 51 0.09 3.07 -8.05
C ALA A 51 0.62 2.81 -6.63
N ALA A 52 -0.25 2.37 -5.72
CA ALA A 52 0.14 1.99 -4.36
C ALA A 52 1.02 0.73 -4.35
N GLU A 53 0.69 -0.26 -5.19
CA GLU A 53 1.49 -1.47 -5.36
C GLU A 53 2.91 -1.16 -5.85
N LEU A 54 3.04 -0.26 -6.83
CA LEU A 54 4.35 0.16 -7.34
C LEU A 54 5.19 0.83 -6.25
N ALA A 55 4.59 1.70 -5.43
CA ALA A 55 5.27 2.32 -4.29
C ALA A 55 5.72 1.26 -3.27
N ALA A 56 4.86 0.29 -2.93
CA ALA A 56 5.19 -0.80 -2.03
C ALA A 56 6.34 -1.68 -2.59
N ARG A 57 6.34 -2.00 -3.88
CA ARG A 57 7.43 -2.74 -4.54
C ARG A 57 8.76 -2.01 -4.44
N GLN A 58 8.77 -0.69 -4.68
CA GLN A 58 9.98 0.12 -4.57
C GLN A 58 10.52 0.12 -3.14
N LEU A 59 9.64 0.31 -2.16
CA LEU A 59 10.00 0.33 -0.75
C LEU A 59 10.50 -1.04 -0.25
N GLY A 60 9.88 -2.14 -0.70
CA GLY A 60 10.30 -3.49 -0.37
C GLY A 60 11.71 -3.82 -0.90
N ARG A 61 12.05 -3.36 -2.11
CA ARG A 61 13.41 -3.53 -2.68
C ARG A 61 14.48 -2.84 -1.84
N VAL A 62 14.23 -1.60 -1.41
CA VAL A 62 15.17 -0.82 -0.58
C VAL A 62 15.44 -1.52 0.75
N GLN A 63 14.41 -2.10 1.38
CA GLN A 63 14.57 -2.79 2.66
C GLN A 63 15.28 -4.12 2.56
N SER A 64 15.00 -4.90 1.52
CA SER A 64 15.73 -6.14 1.25
C SER A 64 17.22 -5.87 1.06
N ALA A 65 17.58 -4.82 0.31
CA ALA A 65 18.97 -4.40 0.18
C ALA A 65 19.60 -4.03 1.52
N ARG A 66 18.88 -3.31 2.39
CA ARG A 66 19.38 -2.94 3.73
C ARG A 66 19.62 -4.14 4.64
N ARG A 67 18.76 -5.17 4.60
CA ARG A 67 18.92 -6.41 5.38
C ARG A 67 20.10 -7.27 4.95
N LEU A 68 20.50 -7.21 3.67
CA LEU A 68 21.65 -7.97 3.17
C LEU A 68 22.99 -7.29 3.50
N ALA A 69 22.97 -6.01 3.86
CA ALA A 69 24.17 -5.21 4.18
C ALA A 69 24.48 -5.12 5.68
N SER A 70 23.68 -5.76 6.54
CA SER A 70 23.80 -5.80 8.00
C SER A 70 24.21 -7.19 8.47
#